data_AF-A0A956EKV0-F1
#
_entry.id   AF-A0A956EKV0-F1
#
_cell.length_a   1.000
_cell.length_b   1.000
_cell.length_c   1.000
_cell.angle_alpha   90.00
_cell.angle_beta   90.00
_cell.angle_gamma   90.00
#
_symmetry.space_group_name_H-M   'P 1'
#
loop_
_entity.id
_entity.type
_entity.pdbx_description
1 polymer ?
#
loop_
_entity_poly.entity_id
_entity_poly.type
_entity_poly.pdbx_seq_one_letter_code
_entity_poly.pdbx_strand_id
1 'polypeptide(L)'
;DLTAAIEARPTPERYLLRGRIDEAAGDLDAAARGYREGLDHLGGAVVLELALIRVERERGHLALAIARIDALIRRAPVAADLRLERAAILAAAGDREGAEAELGRALQEIDGVLERRPSALHALTRARILAALGRRAEARTIAAAIEREHPAAGRRP
;
A
#
# COMPACT_ATOMS: atom_id res chain seq x y z
N ASP A 1 25.64 -3.07 -12.88
CA ASP A 1 25.19 -1.71 -12.54
C ASP A 1 23.71 -1.58 -12.86
N LEU A 2 22.88 -1.18 -11.89
CA LEU A 2 21.43 -1.09 -12.05
C LEU A 2 21.02 0.17 -12.83
N THR A 3 21.83 1.23 -12.78
CA THR A 3 21.60 2.47 -13.54
C THR A 3 21.68 2.21 -15.03
N ALA A 4 22.77 1.61 -15.50
CA ALA A 4 22.93 1.20 -16.90
C ALA A 4 21.81 0.25 -17.38
N ALA A 5 21.32 -0.64 -16.50
CA ALA A 5 20.21 -1.54 -16.83
C ALA A 5 18.86 -0.81 -16.98
N ILE A 6 18.63 0.24 -16.20
CA ILE A 6 17.45 1.12 -16.33
C ILE A 6 17.53 1.92 -17.62
N GLU A 7 18.68 2.53 -17.93
CA GLU A 7 18.89 3.30 -19.16
C GLU A 7 18.66 2.44 -20.41
N ALA A 8 19.18 1.20 -20.41
CA ALA A 8 19.01 0.28 -21.53
C ALA A 8 17.55 -0.16 -21.73
N ARG A 9 16.79 -0.33 -20.64
CA ARG A 9 15.37 -0.70 -20.72
C ARG A 9 14.62 -0.28 -19.45
N PRO A 10 13.95 0.89 -19.45
CA PRO A 10 13.21 1.36 -18.29
C PRO A 10 11.96 0.50 -18.09
N THR A 11 11.82 -0.10 -16.90
CA THR A 11 10.60 -0.81 -16.50
C THR A 11 10.27 -0.52 -15.04
N PRO A 12 9.00 -0.58 -14.63
CA PRO A 12 8.62 -0.35 -13.24
C PRO A 12 9.38 -1.24 -12.26
N GLU A 13 9.63 -2.50 -12.61
CA GLU A 13 10.31 -3.48 -11.75
C GLU A 13 11.77 -3.09 -11.47
N ARG A 14 12.47 -2.52 -12.46
CA ARG A 14 13.86 -2.08 -12.27
C ARG A 14 13.94 -0.86 -11.36
N TYR A 15 13.05 0.12 -11.55
CA TYR A 15 12.94 1.27 -10.66
C TYR A 15 12.53 0.85 -9.24
N LEU A 16 11.57 -0.08 -9.11
CA LEU A 16 11.17 -0.67 -7.84
C LEU A 16 12.35 -1.34 -7.13
N LEU A 17 13.11 -2.18 -7.85
CA LEU A 17 14.26 -2.87 -7.30
C LEU A 17 15.32 -1.88 -6.82
N ARG A 18 15.63 -0.84 -7.61
CA ARG A 18 16.59 0.20 -7.22
C ARG A 18 16.16 0.89 -5.93
N GLY A 19 14.94 1.43 -5.90
CA GLY A 19 14.48 2.14 -4.71
C GLY A 19 14.38 1.22 -3.48
N ARG A 20 14.08 -0.08 -3.63
CA ARG A 20 14.10 -1.02 -2.50
C ARG A 20 15.51 -1.26 -1.96
N ILE A 21 16.52 -1.24 -2.82
CA ILE A 21 17.93 -1.31 -2.39
C ILE A 21 18.28 -0.04 -1.60
N ASP A 22 17.88 1.13 -2.09
CA ASP A 22 18.09 2.41 -1.41
C ASP A 22 17.38 2.44 -0.04
N GLU A 23 16.14 1.98 0.04
CA GLU A 23 15.39 1.83 1.30
C GLU A 23 16.09 0.88 2.28
N ALA A 24 16.57 -0.28 1.79
CA ALA A 24 17.29 -1.23 2.62
C ALA A 24 18.62 -0.67 3.15
N ALA A 25 19.23 0.27 2.41
CA ALA A 25 20.40 1.02 2.84
C ALA A 25 20.05 2.21 3.76
N GLY A 26 18.76 2.49 4.00
CA GLY A 26 18.29 3.62 4.78
C GLY A 26 18.27 4.97 4.04
N ASP A 27 18.61 4.99 2.74
CA ASP A 27 18.59 6.20 1.91
C ASP A 27 17.20 6.41 1.29
N LEU A 28 16.27 6.81 2.15
CA LEU A 28 14.88 7.08 1.73
C LEU A 28 14.80 8.24 0.71
N ASP A 29 15.73 9.19 0.77
CA ASP A 29 15.80 10.30 -0.18
C ASP A 29 16.17 9.82 -1.59
N ALA A 30 17.15 8.91 -1.70
CA ALA A 30 17.50 8.26 -2.96
C ALA A 30 16.35 7.41 -3.48
N ALA A 31 15.72 6.60 -2.63
CA ALA A 31 14.57 5.79 -3.02
C ALA A 31 13.45 6.65 -3.63
N ALA A 32 13.09 7.75 -2.97
CA ALA A 32 12.04 8.65 -3.45
C ALA A 32 12.42 9.37 -4.76
N ARG A 33 13.68 9.77 -4.92
CA ARG A 33 14.17 10.30 -6.21
C ARG A 33 14.05 9.24 -7.30
N GLY A 34 14.48 8.02 -7.01
CA GLY A 34 14.46 6.92 -7.96
C GLY A 34 13.07 6.51 -8.40
N TYR A 35 12.08 6.57 -7.51
CA TYR A 35 10.68 6.33 -7.86
C TYR A 35 10.07 7.46 -8.69
N ARG A 36 10.38 8.73 -8.37
CA ARG A 36 9.94 9.88 -9.19
C ARG A 36 10.49 9.80 -10.61
N GLU A 37 11.78 9.53 -10.75
CA GLU A 37 12.41 9.30 -12.06
C GLU A 37 11.68 8.19 -12.85
N GLY A 38 11.38 7.07 -12.20
CA GLY A 38 10.62 5.99 -12.84
C GLY A 38 9.22 6.41 -13.28
N LEU A 39 8.52 7.23 -12.48
CA LEU A 39 7.20 7.75 -12.82
C LEU A 39 7.24 8.72 -14.01
N ASP A 40 8.24 9.60 -14.04
CA ASP A 40 8.46 10.56 -15.14
C ASP A 40 8.78 9.84 -16.45
N HIS A 41 9.59 8.78 -16.40
CA HIS A 41 9.95 7.98 -17.58
C HIS A 41 8.82 7.07 -18.09
N LEU A 42 7.95 6.57 -17.21
CA LEU A 42 6.99 5.50 -17.53
C LEU A 42 5.53 5.97 -17.54
N GLY A 43 5.25 7.23 -17.20
CA GLY A 43 3.91 7.81 -17.31
C GLY A 43 2.91 7.31 -16.26
N GLY A 44 3.36 7.11 -15.01
CA GLY A 44 2.44 6.86 -13.88
C GLY A 44 2.17 5.40 -13.56
N ALA A 45 3.21 4.56 -13.47
CA ALA A 45 3.10 3.19 -13.00
C ALA A 45 2.61 3.14 -11.53
N VAL A 46 1.41 2.60 -11.30
CA VAL A 46 0.75 2.58 -9.97
C VAL A 46 1.63 1.94 -8.89
N VAL A 47 2.40 0.90 -9.24
CA VAL A 47 3.31 0.25 -8.28
C VAL A 47 4.43 1.18 -7.80
N LEU A 48 4.90 2.09 -8.64
CA LEU A 48 5.88 3.12 -8.27
C LEU A 48 5.22 4.24 -7.47
N GLU A 49 3.99 4.63 -7.80
CA GLU A 49 3.22 5.59 -6.99
C GLU A 49 3.03 5.09 -5.56
N LEU A 50 2.63 3.83 -5.38
CA LEU A 50 2.46 3.22 -4.05
C LEU A 50 3.78 3.14 -3.27
N ALA A 51 4.88 2.79 -3.94
CA ALA A 51 6.19 2.77 -3.32
C ALA A 51 6.63 4.17 -2.88
N LEU A 52 6.42 5.18 -3.73
CA LEU A 52 6.73 6.56 -3.43
C LEU A 52 5.87 7.10 -2.28
N ILE A 53 4.56 6.84 -2.27
CA ILE A 53 3.67 7.24 -1.16
C ILE A 53 4.17 6.70 0.18
N ARG A 54 4.57 5.42 0.22
CA ARG A 54 5.12 4.80 1.43
C ARG A 54 6.41 5.47 1.87
N VAL A 55 7.35 5.68 0.95
CA VAL A 55 8.63 6.32 1.28
C VAL A 55 8.45 7.78 1.71
N GLU A 56 7.54 8.54 1.08
CA GLU A 56 7.23 9.90 1.51
C GLU A 56 6.60 9.93 2.91
N ARG A 57 5.78 8.94 3.26
CA ARG A 57 5.29 8.79 4.64
C ARG A 57 6.44 8.55 5.63
N GLU A 58 7.34 7.62 5.31
CA GLU A 58 8.49 7.28 6.17
C GLU A 58 9.47 8.46 6.33
N ARG A 59 9.60 9.31 5.30
CA ARG A 59 10.39 10.56 5.33
C ARG A 59 9.68 11.72 6.05
N GLY A 60 8.42 11.56 6.47
CA GLY A 60 7.63 12.63 7.09
C GLY A 60 7.06 13.66 6.11
N HIS A 61 7.17 13.44 4.80
CA HIS A 61 6.55 14.29 3.77
C HIS A 61 5.07 13.94 3.56
N LEU A 62 4.30 14.03 4.64
CA LEU A 62 2.93 13.55 4.72
C LEU A 62 1.98 14.28 3.74
N ALA A 63 2.19 15.58 3.53
CA ALA A 63 1.39 16.34 2.56
C ALA A 63 1.57 15.83 1.12
N LEU A 64 2.80 15.45 0.73
CA LEU A 64 3.07 14.86 -0.59
C LEU A 64 2.43 13.48 -0.71
N ALA A 65 2.53 12.66 0.34
CA ALA A 65 1.91 11.34 0.38
C ALA A 65 0.38 11.43 0.27
N ILE A 66 -0.26 12.38 0.98
CA ILE A 66 -1.71 12.64 0.90
C ILE A 66 -2.12 13.05 -0.52
N ALA A 67 -1.43 14.02 -1.13
CA ALA A 67 -1.79 14.48 -2.46
C ALA A 67 -1.74 13.35 -3.52
N ARG A 68 -0.74 12.47 -3.40
CA ARG A 68 -0.58 11.30 -4.28
C ARG A 68 -1.65 10.24 -4.04
N ILE A 69 -1.89 9.84 -2.79
CA ILE A 69 -2.91 8.81 -2.50
C ILE A 69 -4.31 9.29 -2.88
N ASP A 70 -4.62 10.58 -2.70
CA ASP A 70 -5.90 11.17 -3.12
C ASP A 70 -6.10 11.07 -4.64
N ALA A 71 -5.04 11.25 -5.42
CA ALA A 71 -5.10 11.11 -6.89
C ALA A 71 -5.32 9.64 -7.34
N LEU A 72 -4.85 8.67 -6.56
CA LEU A 72 -5.12 7.25 -6.80
C LEU A 72 -6.54 6.85 -6.39
N ILE A 73 -7.02 7.35 -5.24
CA ILE A 73 -8.39 7.06 -4.76
C ILE A 73 -9.43 7.55 -5.76
N ARG A 74 -9.26 8.75 -6.35
CA ARG A 74 -10.21 9.30 -7.33
C ARG A 74 -10.40 8.45 -8.59
N ARG A 75 -9.43 7.61 -8.95
CA ARG A 75 -9.45 6.78 -10.17
C ARG A 75 -9.69 5.30 -9.92
N ALA A 76 -9.68 4.87 -8.65
CA ALA A 76 -9.78 3.46 -8.31
C ALA A 76 -11.25 3.01 -8.23
N PRO A 77 -11.64 1.92 -8.93
CA PRO A 77 -12.99 1.35 -8.80
C PRO A 77 -13.29 0.80 -7.41
N VAL A 78 -12.26 0.32 -6.71
CA VAL A 78 -12.29 -0.11 -5.31
C VAL A 78 -11.05 0.49 -4.66
N ALA A 79 -11.24 1.32 -3.63
CA ALA A 79 -10.18 2.09 -3.02
C ALA A 79 -9.85 1.65 -1.58
N ALA A 80 -10.37 0.52 -1.10
CA ALA A 80 -10.24 0.11 0.31
C ALA A 80 -8.78 0.03 0.78
N ASP A 81 -7.88 -0.57 -0.02
CA ASP A 81 -6.44 -0.60 0.29
C ASP A 81 -5.80 0.79 0.26
N LEU A 82 -6.22 1.65 -0.69
CA LEU A 82 -5.71 3.02 -0.79
C LEU A 82 -6.17 3.88 0.38
N ARG A 83 -7.42 3.69 0.85
CA ARG A 83 -7.97 4.35 2.04
C ARG A 83 -7.29 3.87 3.32
N LEU A 84 -6.95 2.58 3.40
CA LEU A 84 -6.13 2.05 4.49
C LEU A 84 -4.75 2.72 4.53
N GLU A 85 -4.08 2.88 3.39
CA GLU A 85 -2.80 3.60 3.33
C GLU A 85 -2.97 5.09 3.66
N ARG A 86 -4.03 5.75 3.17
CA ARG A 86 -4.36 7.14 3.52
C ARG A 86 -4.57 7.32 5.02
N ALA A 87 -5.30 6.41 5.66
CA ALA A 87 -5.49 6.42 7.11
C ALA A 87 -4.15 6.33 7.86
N ALA A 88 -3.22 5.49 7.40
CA ALA A 88 -1.89 5.41 7.99
C ALA A 88 -1.08 6.70 7.82
N ILE A 89 -1.23 7.41 6.70
CA ILE A 89 -0.60 8.72 6.48
C ILE A 89 -1.21 9.79 7.40
N LEU A 90 -2.54 9.82 7.55
CA LEU A 90 -3.24 10.74 8.46
C LEU A 90 -2.86 10.51 9.92
N ALA A 91 -2.78 9.24 10.33
CA ALA A 91 -2.35 8.88 11.68
C ALA A 91 -0.90 9.33 11.94
N ALA A 92 -0.01 9.19 10.96
CA ALA A 92 1.36 9.72 11.04
C ALA A 92 1.40 11.26 11.11
N ALA A 93 0.39 11.94 10.55
CA ALA A 93 0.23 13.39 10.63
C ALA A 93 -0.40 13.85 11.95
N GLY A 94 -0.79 12.92 12.83
CA GLY A 94 -1.49 13.22 14.08
C GLY A 94 -3.01 13.38 13.92
N ASP A 95 -3.55 13.26 12.71
CA ASP A 95 -4.98 13.32 12.43
C ASP A 95 -5.64 11.94 12.67
N ARG A 96 -5.87 11.64 13.94
CA ARG A 96 -6.49 10.36 14.36
C ARG A 96 -7.94 10.25 13.90
N GLU A 97 -8.71 11.33 14.01
CA GLU A 97 -10.12 11.35 13.61
C GLU A 97 -10.26 11.12 12.11
N GLY A 98 -9.44 11.80 11.30
CA GLY A 98 -9.39 11.56 9.85
C GLY A 98 -8.96 10.14 9.50
N ALA A 99 -7.98 9.57 10.22
CA ALA A 99 -7.57 8.19 10.02
C ALA A 99 -8.71 7.20 10.31
N GLU A 100 -9.42 7.35 11.43
CA GLU A 100 -10.56 6.50 11.79
C GLU A 100 -11.70 6.62 10.77
N ALA A 101 -11.99 7.84 10.31
CA ALA A 101 -13.01 8.08 9.29
C ALA A 101 -12.66 7.37 7.96
N GLU A 102 -11.40 7.42 7.53
CA GLU A 102 -10.94 6.69 6.33
C GLU A 102 -11.02 5.18 6.50
N LEU A 103 -10.65 4.65 7.66
CA LEU A 103 -10.78 3.21 7.95
C LEU A 103 -12.24 2.76 7.95
N GLY A 104 -13.17 3.58 8.46
CA GLY A 104 -14.60 3.30 8.41
C GLY A 104 -15.13 3.21 6.98
N ARG A 105 -14.73 4.17 6.11
CA ARG A 105 -15.07 4.15 4.68
C ARG A 105 -14.48 2.94 3.97
N ALA A 106 -13.23 2.60 4.27
CA ALA A 106 -12.56 1.43 3.69
C ALA A 106 -13.27 0.12 4.10
N LEU A 107 -13.70 0.01 5.36
CA LEU A 107 -14.41 -1.16 5.86
C LEU A 107 -15.78 -1.32 5.18
N GLN A 108 -16.54 -0.23 5.08
CA GLN A 108 -17.85 -0.26 4.40
C GLN A 108 -17.73 -0.69 2.93
N GLU A 109 -16.74 -0.14 2.22
CA GLU A 109 -16.49 -0.48 0.81
C GLU A 109 -16.09 -1.95 0.64
N ILE A 110 -15.15 -2.45 1.44
CA ILE A 110 -14.67 -3.84 1.31
C ILE A 110 -15.74 -4.85 1.70
N ASP A 111 -16.59 -4.54 2.68
CA ASP A 111 -17.72 -5.38 3.08
C ASP A 111 -18.71 -5.52 1.91
N GLY A 112 -19.09 -4.41 1.26
CA GLY A 112 -19.95 -4.46 0.08
C GLY A 112 -19.31 -5.14 -1.15
N VAL A 113 -17.97 -5.16 -1.26
CA VAL A 113 -17.28 -5.95 -2.29
C VAL A 113 -17.38 -7.45 -1.98
N LEU A 114 -17.12 -7.83 -0.72
CA LEU A 114 -17.14 -9.22 -0.28
C LEU A 114 -18.53 -9.85 -0.33
N GLU A 115 -19.59 -9.10 -0.01
CA GLU A 115 -20.98 -9.54 -0.15
C GLU A 115 -21.32 -9.92 -1.59
N ARG A 116 -20.81 -9.16 -2.57
CA ARG A 116 -21.04 -9.43 -3.99
C ARG A 116 -20.15 -10.54 -4.52
N ARG A 117 -18.89 -10.58 -4.08
CA ARG A 117 -17.89 -11.55 -4.54
C ARG A 117 -16.87 -11.86 -3.43
N PRO A 118 -17.02 -13.00 -2.74
CA PRO A 118 -16.03 -13.48 -1.80
C PRO A 118 -14.65 -13.64 -2.45
N SER A 119 -13.61 -13.22 -1.74
CA SER A 119 -12.22 -13.27 -2.20
C SER A 119 -11.28 -13.26 -1.01
N ALA A 120 -10.32 -14.18 -0.97
CA ALA A 120 -9.29 -14.21 0.07
C ALA A 120 -8.46 -12.91 0.10
N LEU A 121 -8.20 -12.30 -1.07
CA LEU A 121 -7.49 -11.03 -1.17
C LEU A 121 -8.27 -9.90 -0.47
N HIS A 122 -9.56 -9.76 -0.77
CA HIS A 122 -10.40 -8.75 -0.15
C HIS A 122 -10.67 -9.04 1.34
N ALA A 123 -10.74 -10.31 1.72
CA ALA A 123 -10.84 -10.71 3.12
C ALA A 123 -9.57 -10.33 3.90
N LEU A 124 -8.39 -10.45 3.30
CA LEU A 124 -7.14 -9.98 3.88
C LEU A 124 -7.14 -8.44 4.05
N THR A 125 -7.58 -7.69 3.03
CA THR A 125 -7.75 -6.23 3.13
C THR A 125 -8.70 -5.87 4.29
N ARG A 126 -9.85 -6.54 4.40
CA ARG A 126 -10.79 -6.37 5.51
C ARG A 126 -10.13 -6.62 6.87
N ALA A 127 -9.38 -7.71 7.01
CA ALA A 127 -8.67 -8.04 8.24
C ALA A 127 -7.66 -6.95 8.62
N ARG A 128 -6.92 -6.38 7.65
CA ARG A 128 -5.97 -5.28 7.89
C ARG A 128 -6.67 -4.01 8.35
N ILE A 129 -7.81 -3.66 7.74
CA ILE A 129 -8.63 -2.52 8.16
C ILE A 129 -9.16 -2.71 9.59
N LEU A 130 -9.70 -3.89 9.91
CA LEU A 130 -10.16 -4.21 11.26
C LEU A 130 -9.03 -4.14 12.30
N ALA A 131 -7.84 -4.63 11.95
CA ALA A 131 -6.68 -4.51 12.83
C ALA A 131 -6.29 -3.05 13.09
N ALA A 132 -6.33 -2.20 12.05
CA ALA A 132 -6.06 -0.77 12.15
C ALA A 132 -7.11 -0.03 13.00
N LEU A 133 -8.38 -0.46 12.96
CA LEU A 133 -9.46 0.00 13.84
C LEU A 133 -9.38 -0.55 15.28
N GLY A 134 -8.34 -1.32 15.62
CA GLY A 134 -8.22 -1.95 16.93
C GLY A 134 -9.10 -3.20 17.13
N ARG A 135 -9.89 -3.60 16.14
CA ARG A 135 -10.76 -4.80 16.12
C ARG A 135 -9.94 -6.08 15.85
N ARG A 136 -8.90 -6.29 16.64
CA ARG A 136 -7.87 -7.33 16.43
C ARG A 136 -8.40 -8.76 16.51
N ALA A 137 -9.45 -9.00 17.30
CA ALA A 137 -10.03 -10.33 17.44
C ALA A 137 -10.68 -10.78 16.13
N GLU A 138 -11.49 -9.91 15.52
CA GLU A 138 -12.14 -10.17 14.24
C GLU A 138 -11.13 -10.31 13.10
N ALA A 139 -10.11 -9.44 13.07
CA ALA A 139 -9.02 -9.54 12.10
C ALA A 139 -8.32 -10.90 12.15
N ARG A 140 -8.03 -11.41 13.36
CA ARG A 140 -7.41 -12.73 13.57
C ARG A 140 -8.31 -13.87 13.11
N THR A 141 -9.61 -13.79 13.38
CA THR A 141 -10.58 -14.80 12.93
C THR A 141 -10.58 -14.91 11.40
N ILE A 142 -10.57 -13.78 10.70
CA ILE A 142 -10.53 -13.77 9.23
C ILE A 142 -9.21 -14.35 8.71
N ALA A 143 -8.07 -13.91 9.26
CA ALA A 143 -6.77 -14.42 8.85
C ALA A 143 -6.64 -15.95 9.06
N ALA A 144 -7.14 -16.46 10.18
CA ALA A 144 -7.17 -17.90 10.46
C ALA A 144 -8.11 -18.67 9.52
N ALA A 145 -9.20 -18.06 9.07
CA ALA A 145 -10.09 -18.67 8.08
C ALA A 145 -9.40 -18.78 6.71
N ILE A 146 -8.74 -17.71 6.27
CA ILE A 146 -7.97 -17.69 5.02
C ILE A 146 -6.88 -18.76 5.03
N GLU A 147 -6.10 -18.88 6.11
CA GLU A 147 -5.04 -19.88 6.22
C GLU A 147 -5.58 -21.32 6.17
N ARG A 148 -6.75 -21.58 6.75
CA ARG A 148 -7.39 -22.91 6.69
C ARG A 148 -7.85 -23.26 5.27
N GLU A 149 -8.32 -22.29 4.50
CA GLU A 149 -8.80 -22.47 3.13
C GLU A 149 -7.67 -22.50 2.09
N HIS A 150 -6.58 -21.78 2.39
CA HIS A 150 -5.39 -21.65 1.54
C HIS A 150 -4.12 -21.89 2.36
N PRO A 151 -3.90 -23.12 2.85
CA PRO A 151 -2.71 -23.43 3.62
C PRO A 151 -1.48 -23.15 2.75
N ALA A 152 -0.53 -22.36 3.25
CA ALA A 152 0.74 -22.20 2.55
C ALA A 152 1.36 -23.59 2.36
N ALA A 153 1.56 -24.01 1.11
CA ALA A 153 2.16 -25.30 0.81
C ALA A 153 3.54 -25.41 1.49
N GLY A 154 3.60 -26.17 2.58
CA GLY A 154 4.82 -26.55 3.28
C GLY A 154 5.44 -25.46 4.16
N ARG A 155 4.98 -25.35 5.41
CA ARG A 155 5.96 -25.26 6.50
C ARG A 155 6.70 -26.59 6.52
N ARG A 156 7.85 -26.66 5.83
CA ARG A 156 8.78 -27.77 6.05
C ARG A 156 9.26 -27.70 7.51
N PRO A 157 9.33 -28.84 8.22
CA PRO A 157 9.84 -28.91 9.58
C PRO A 157 11.29 -28.45 9.68
#